data_AF-A0A519XD97-F1
#
_entry.id   AF-A0A519XD97-F1
#
_cell.length_a   1.000
_cell.length_b   1.000
_cell.length_c   1.000
_cell.angle_alpha   90.00
_cell.angle_beta   90.00
_cell.angle_gamma   90.00
#
_symmetry.space_group_name_H-M   'P 1'
#
loop_
_entity.id
_entity.type
_entity.pdbx_description
1 polymer ?
#
loop_
_entity_poly.entity_id
_entity_poly.type
_entity_poly.pdbx_seq_one_letter_code
_entity_poly.pdbx_strand_id
1 'polypeptide(L)'
;MKTLKTLFAAALTAVVLTSSAFTTFASEPVVQSAVNTSGINKIWVSGNVKIVLTQGENEGVKGTDTYNAEKTSVSKQGQTLYINSMESSQITLNVTVADLQRIEAYGQSVVVTSNNFDVKYLQLFLNQSATAKIKTTAGSLYTVIKDDASLKISGTADQSTMVASNMKNVKLNDFATLKSEQFVSEKMMNAERIALAK
;
A
#
# COMPACT_ATOMS: atom_id res chain seq x y z
N MET A 1 47.61 54.94 -45.69
CA MET A 1 47.96 55.13 -44.27
C MET A 1 46.68 55.14 -43.45
N LYS A 2 46.62 54.29 -42.41
CA LYS A 2 46.02 54.46 -41.06
C LYS A 2 44.83 55.42 -40.96
N THR A 3 43.61 55.05 -40.55
CA THR A 3 43.11 54.60 -39.22
C THR A 3 41.74 55.30 -39.06
N LEU A 4 40.74 54.97 -38.25
CA LEU A 4 40.57 54.20 -37.02
C LEU A 4 39.05 53.94 -36.90
N LYS A 5 38.66 52.72 -36.53
CA LYS A 5 37.28 52.33 -36.19
C LYS A 5 36.97 52.76 -34.75
N THR A 6 35.77 53.27 -34.47
CA THR A 6 35.17 53.30 -33.12
C THR A 6 33.65 53.44 -33.27
N LEU A 7 32.90 52.34 -33.43
CA LEU A 7 32.27 51.49 -32.40
C LEU A 7 31.33 52.26 -31.45
N PHE A 8 30.03 52.08 -31.71
CA PHE A 8 28.89 52.47 -30.88
C PHE A 8 28.99 51.81 -29.50
N ALA A 9 28.90 52.61 -28.44
CA ALA A 9 28.71 52.14 -27.08
C ALA A 9 27.74 53.07 -26.35
N ALA A 10 26.48 52.64 -26.22
CA ALA A 10 25.59 52.92 -25.09
C ALA A 10 24.17 52.43 -25.41
N ALA A 11 23.81 51.26 -24.89
CA ALA A 11 22.42 50.95 -24.57
C ALA A 11 22.42 50.24 -23.22
N LEU A 12 21.94 50.98 -22.22
CA LEU A 12 21.84 50.57 -20.82
C LEU A 12 20.79 49.46 -20.70
N THR A 13 21.23 48.23 -20.41
CA THR A 13 20.33 47.11 -20.11
C THR A 13 19.77 47.25 -18.71
N ALA A 14 18.49 47.60 -18.59
CA ALA A 14 17.75 47.50 -17.33
C ALA A 14 17.29 46.05 -17.14
N VAL A 15 17.96 45.30 -16.26
CA VAL A 15 17.49 44.00 -15.77
C VAL A 15 16.67 44.27 -14.50
N VAL A 16 15.35 44.14 -14.59
CA VAL A 16 14.48 44.13 -13.41
C VAL A 16 14.51 42.71 -12.83
N LEU A 17 15.31 42.49 -11.79
CA LEU A 17 15.22 41.27 -10.98
C LEU A 17 14.04 41.42 -10.02
N THR A 18 12.88 40.90 -10.40
CA THR A 18 11.79 40.65 -9.45
C THR A 18 12.14 39.38 -8.68
N SER A 19 12.84 39.53 -7.55
CA SER A 19 13.03 38.42 -6.61
C SER A 19 11.71 38.15 -5.89
N SER A 20 10.91 37.21 -6.39
CA SER A 20 9.85 36.61 -5.60
C SER A 20 10.50 35.78 -4.50
N ALA A 21 10.48 36.28 -3.27
CA ALA A 21 10.87 35.51 -2.09
C ALA A 21 9.87 34.35 -1.93
N PHE A 22 10.27 33.15 -2.34
CA PHE A 22 9.56 31.93 -1.97
C PHE A 22 9.83 31.70 -0.49
N THR A 23 8.85 32.01 0.36
CA THR A 23 8.85 31.54 1.74
C THR A 23 8.71 30.02 1.69
N THR A 24 9.81 29.30 1.85
CA THR A 24 9.75 27.87 2.15
C THR A 24 9.13 27.73 3.53
N PHE A 25 7.85 27.40 3.60
CA PHE A 25 7.28 26.89 4.83
C PHE A 25 7.89 25.51 5.02
N ALA A 26 8.83 25.38 5.94
CA ALA A 26 9.18 24.07 6.46
C ALA A 26 7.89 23.49 7.03
N SER A 27 7.29 22.52 6.34
CA SER A 27 6.18 21.76 6.88
C SER A 27 6.66 21.14 8.19
N GLU A 28 6.09 21.60 9.31
CA GLU A 28 6.36 20.99 10.60
C GLU A 28 5.99 19.50 10.48
N PRO A 29 6.85 18.58 10.96
CA PRO A 29 6.52 17.17 10.98
C PRO A 29 5.23 16.99 11.77
N VAL A 30 4.16 16.58 11.09
CA VAL A 30 2.84 16.43 11.72
C VAL A 30 2.95 15.36 12.79
N VAL A 31 2.80 15.79 14.05
CA VAL A 31 2.60 14.91 15.18
C VAL A 31 1.23 14.27 15.04
N GLN A 32 1.25 12.94 14.83
CA GLN A 32 0.15 11.96 14.93
C GLN A 32 -1.26 12.57 14.95
N SER A 33 -1.89 12.64 13.78
CA SER A 33 -3.35 12.76 13.74
C SER A 33 -3.94 11.51 14.40
N ALA A 34 -4.61 11.69 15.54
CA ALA A 34 -5.38 10.64 16.20
C ALA A 34 -6.59 10.28 15.34
N VAL A 35 -6.36 9.52 14.27
CA VAL A 35 -7.44 8.89 13.52
C VAL A 35 -8.19 7.98 14.50
N ASN A 36 -9.52 8.08 14.56
CA ASN A 36 -10.31 7.12 15.33
C ASN A 36 -10.15 5.73 14.70
N THR A 37 -9.36 4.87 15.32
CA THR A 37 -8.98 3.56 14.77
C THR A 37 -9.90 2.41 15.15
N SER A 38 -10.95 2.65 15.94
CA SER A 38 -11.80 1.57 16.41
C SER A 38 -12.65 0.96 15.28
N GLY A 39 -12.71 -0.36 15.19
CA GLY A 39 -13.52 -1.09 14.20
C GLY A 39 -12.96 -1.05 12.78
N ILE A 40 -11.64 -0.86 12.63
CA ILE A 40 -10.98 -1.06 11.33
C ILE A 40 -10.88 -2.56 11.07
N ASN A 41 -11.43 -3.03 9.95
CA ASN A 41 -11.24 -4.41 9.50
C ASN A 41 -10.86 -4.51 8.00
N LYS A 42 -10.71 -3.37 7.33
CA LYS A 42 -10.24 -3.31 5.94
C LYS A 42 -9.07 -2.36 5.85
N ILE A 43 -8.05 -2.77 5.10
CA ILE A 43 -6.89 -1.95 4.79
C ILE A 43 -6.90 -1.70 3.30
N TRP A 44 -6.86 -0.44 2.90
CA TRP A 44 -6.52 -0.03 1.55
C TRP A 44 -5.19 0.72 1.61
N VAL A 45 -4.20 0.25 0.85
CA VAL A 45 -2.85 0.82 0.88
C VAL A 45 -2.25 0.95 -0.51
N SER A 46 -1.60 2.08 -0.78
CA SER A 46 -0.90 2.33 -2.04
C SER A 46 0.36 3.17 -1.86
N GLY A 47 1.29 3.04 -2.81
CA GLY A 47 2.50 3.86 -2.87
C GLY A 47 3.65 3.35 -2.01
N ASN A 48 4.55 4.25 -1.61
CA ASN A 48 5.83 3.90 -0.96
C ASN A 48 5.68 3.79 0.56
N VAL A 49 4.88 2.83 1.01
CA VAL A 49 4.57 2.63 2.43
C VAL A 49 4.65 1.16 2.80
N LYS A 50 5.22 0.90 3.97
CA LYS A 50 5.19 -0.39 4.64
C LYS A 50 4.21 -0.33 5.80
N ILE A 51 3.28 -1.28 5.84
CA ILE A 51 2.39 -1.50 6.98
C ILE A 51 2.83 -2.76 7.72
N VAL A 52 3.03 -2.63 9.03
CA VAL A 52 3.19 -3.74 9.96
C VAL A 52 1.87 -3.92 10.70
N LEU A 53 1.11 -4.94 10.29
CA LEU A 53 -0.20 -5.29 10.86
C LEU A 53 -0.02 -6.18 12.08
N THR A 54 -0.71 -5.84 13.17
CA THR A 54 -0.76 -6.64 14.40
C THR A 54 -2.21 -6.89 14.77
N GLN A 55 -2.59 -8.13 15.01
CA GLN A 55 -3.91 -8.41 15.60
C GLN A 55 -3.84 -8.13 17.11
N GLY A 56 -4.77 -7.35 17.64
CA GLY A 56 -4.84 -7.06 19.08
C GLY A 56 -6.00 -6.14 19.47
N GLU A 57 -6.33 -6.11 20.76
CA GLU A 57 -7.49 -5.38 21.31
C GLU A 57 -7.33 -3.85 21.25
N ASN A 58 -6.09 -3.37 21.32
CA ASN A 58 -5.79 -1.93 21.33
C ASN A 58 -5.59 -1.42 19.91
N GLU A 59 -6.70 -1.22 19.19
CA GLU A 59 -6.68 -0.77 17.81
C GLU A 59 -6.05 0.61 17.64
N GLY A 60 -5.18 0.78 16.64
CA GLY A 60 -4.36 1.98 16.55
C GLY A 60 -3.49 2.03 15.30
N VAL A 61 -3.11 3.24 14.91
CA VAL A 61 -2.11 3.49 13.86
C VAL A 61 -1.00 4.32 14.48
N LYS A 62 0.23 3.83 14.38
CA LYS A 62 1.44 4.49 14.92
C LYS A 62 2.51 4.52 13.84
N GLY A 63 2.95 5.71 13.45
CA GLY A 63 4.11 5.86 12.57
C GLY A 63 5.41 5.63 13.33
N THR A 64 6.39 4.99 12.68
CA THR A 64 7.77 4.97 13.19
C THR A 64 8.52 6.25 12.85
N ASP A 65 8.05 6.98 11.84
CA ASP A 65 8.68 8.16 11.27
C ASP A 65 7.68 9.32 11.18
N THR A 66 8.17 10.55 11.30
CA THR A 66 7.42 11.74 10.91
C THR A 66 7.37 11.80 9.39
N TYR A 67 6.18 11.66 8.80
CA TYR A 67 5.95 11.75 7.36
C TYR A 67 5.48 13.15 6.94
N ASN A 68 5.73 13.52 5.67
CA ASN A 68 5.20 14.75 5.11
C ASN A 68 3.70 14.58 4.82
N ALA A 69 2.86 15.39 5.47
CA ALA A 69 1.40 15.33 5.33
C ALA A 69 0.87 15.73 3.94
N GLU A 70 1.67 16.42 3.12
CA GLU A 70 1.35 16.71 1.71
C GLU A 70 1.58 15.49 0.81
N LYS A 71 2.44 14.56 1.23
CA LYS A 71 2.83 13.36 0.45
C LYS A 71 2.23 12.07 0.98
N THR A 72 1.83 12.05 2.24
CA THR A 72 1.30 10.86 2.91
C THR A 72 -0.06 11.18 3.53
N SER A 73 -1.06 10.39 3.17
CA SER A 73 -2.39 10.44 3.77
C SER A 73 -2.67 9.16 4.55
N VAL A 74 -3.20 9.34 5.75
CA VAL A 74 -3.71 8.28 6.62
C VAL A 74 -5.09 8.71 7.08
N SER A 75 -6.12 8.00 6.62
CA SER A 75 -7.51 8.37 6.92
C SER A 75 -8.36 7.12 7.06
N LYS A 76 -9.50 7.24 7.74
CA LYS A 76 -10.47 6.17 7.89
C LYS A 76 -11.80 6.60 7.31
N GLN A 77 -12.44 5.71 6.56
CA GLN A 77 -13.81 5.87 6.09
C GLN A 77 -14.57 4.56 6.35
N GLY A 78 -15.59 4.62 7.19
CA GLY A 78 -16.27 3.42 7.68
C GLY A 78 -15.31 2.49 8.40
N GLN A 79 -15.22 1.24 7.97
CA GLN A 79 -14.32 0.23 8.55
C GLN A 79 -12.98 0.11 7.79
N THR A 80 -12.76 0.97 6.79
CA THR A 80 -11.55 0.93 5.95
C THR A 80 -10.56 2.01 6.38
N LEU A 81 -9.33 1.59 6.64
CA LEU A 81 -8.17 2.46 6.78
C LEU A 81 -7.53 2.65 5.40
N TYR A 82 -7.47 3.89 4.93
CA TYR A 82 -6.84 4.31 3.68
C TYR A 82 -5.48 4.92 3.98
N ILE A 83 -4.44 4.33 3.39
CA ILE A 83 -3.06 4.80 3.50
C ILE A 83 -2.49 4.97 2.10
N ASN A 84 -2.00 6.17 1.79
CA ASN A 84 -1.26 6.42 0.56
C ASN A 84 0.00 7.22 0.86
N SER A 85 1.11 6.87 0.22
CA SER A 85 2.34 7.65 0.33
C SER A 85 3.04 7.82 -1.02
N MET A 86 3.36 9.07 -1.34
CA MET A 86 4.18 9.49 -2.48
C MET A 86 5.59 9.90 -2.04
N GLU A 87 5.99 9.51 -0.83
CA GLU A 87 7.33 9.78 -0.32
C GLU A 87 8.39 9.07 -1.18
N SER A 88 9.55 9.70 -1.34
CA SER A 88 10.69 9.06 -2.02
C SER A 88 11.28 7.93 -1.19
N SER A 89 11.21 8.06 0.13
CA SER A 89 11.66 7.05 1.09
C SER A 89 10.47 6.27 1.61
N GLN A 90 10.63 4.95 1.78
CA GLN A 90 9.57 4.11 2.33
C GLN A 90 9.30 4.47 3.78
N ILE A 91 8.06 4.86 4.07
CA ILE A 91 7.60 5.09 5.45
C ILE A 91 7.07 3.79 6.06
N THR A 92 7.22 3.61 7.38
CA THR A 92 6.62 2.47 8.09
C THR A 92 5.50 2.90 9.05
N LEU A 93 4.35 2.25 8.93
CA LEU A 93 3.20 2.42 9.84
C LEU A 93 2.93 1.09 10.55
N ASN A 94 2.85 1.13 11.87
CA ASN A 94 2.37 0.02 12.68
C ASN A 94 0.86 0.18 12.86
N VAL A 95 0.11 -0.83 12.47
CA VAL A 95 -1.36 -0.81 12.50
C VAL A 95 -1.83 -1.99 13.33
N THR A 96 -2.59 -1.70 14.39
CA THR A 96 -3.23 -2.72 15.24
C THR A 96 -4.73 -2.73 14.95
N VAL A 97 -5.29 -3.91 14.69
CA VAL A 97 -6.73 -4.12 14.46
C VAL A 97 -7.20 -5.34 15.26
N ALA A 98 -8.45 -5.33 15.71
CA ALA A 98 -9.00 -6.46 16.45
C ALA A 98 -9.40 -7.62 15.50
N ASP A 99 -9.98 -7.27 14.36
CA ASP A 99 -10.41 -8.19 13.30
C ASP A 99 -9.90 -7.67 11.95
N LEU A 100 -9.42 -8.56 11.09
CA LEU A 100 -8.93 -8.22 9.75
C LEU A 100 -9.66 -9.05 8.72
N GLN A 101 -10.45 -8.38 7.89
CA GLN A 101 -11.28 -9.03 6.87
C GLN A 101 -10.77 -8.80 5.46
N ARG A 102 -10.07 -7.68 5.20
CA ARG A 102 -9.56 -7.38 3.87
C ARG A 102 -8.28 -6.55 3.86
N ILE A 103 -7.40 -6.89 2.94
CA ILE A 103 -6.27 -6.07 2.50
C ILE A 103 -6.39 -5.84 0.99
N GLU A 104 -6.39 -4.57 0.57
CA GLU A 104 -6.23 -4.14 -0.81
C GLU A 104 -4.92 -3.34 -0.91
N ALA A 105 -3.94 -3.87 -1.64
CA ALA A 105 -2.59 -3.31 -1.74
C ALA A 105 -2.22 -3.02 -3.21
N TYR A 106 -1.66 -1.83 -3.42
CA TYR A 106 -1.34 -1.27 -4.74
C TYR A 106 0.04 -0.60 -4.76
N GLY A 107 0.51 -0.23 -5.95
CA GLY A 107 1.77 0.47 -6.14
C GLY A 107 2.96 -0.34 -5.64
N GLN A 108 3.83 0.28 -4.85
CA GLN A 108 5.03 -0.33 -4.26
C GLN A 108 4.84 -0.65 -2.76
N SER A 109 3.59 -0.75 -2.32
CA SER A 109 3.28 -0.92 -0.90
C SER A 109 3.71 -2.29 -0.39
N VAL A 110 4.07 -2.34 0.90
CA VAL A 110 4.48 -3.56 1.57
C VAL A 110 3.58 -3.81 2.77
N VAL A 111 2.90 -4.94 2.83
CA VAL A 111 2.06 -5.32 3.97
C VAL A 111 2.65 -6.54 4.65
N VAL A 112 2.95 -6.44 5.94
CA VAL A 112 3.49 -7.55 6.72
C VAL A 112 2.70 -7.74 8.00
N THR A 113 2.42 -8.98 8.39
CA THR A 113 1.84 -9.28 9.71
C THR A 113 2.96 -9.53 10.72
N SER A 114 2.86 -8.94 11.90
CA SER A 114 3.81 -9.13 13.01
C SER A 114 3.50 -10.39 13.82
N ASN A 115 2.23 -10.79 13.90
CA ASN A 115 1.73 -11.99 14.56
C ASN A 115 0.80 -12.80 13.63
N ASN A 116 0.23 -13.89 14.16
CA ASN A 116 -0.78 -14.68 13.45
C ASN A 116 -2.12 -13.97 13.52
N PHE A 117 -2.76 -13.73 12.37
CA PHE A 117 -4.14 -13.28 12.32
C PHE A 117 -5.09 -14.47 12.36
N ASP A 118 -5.81 -14.64 13.46
CA ASP A 118 -6.90 -15.62 13.61
C ASP A 118 -8.23 -14.94 13.26
N VAL A 119 -8.78 -15.26 12.09
CA VAL A 119 -9.90 -14.53 11.49
C VAL A 119 -10.87 -15.47 10.79
N LYS A 120 -12.15 -15.11 10.81
CA LYS A 120 -13.19 -15.93 10.16
C LYS A 120 -13.07 -15.89 8.64
N TYR A 121 -12.80 -14.71 8.09
CA TYR A 121 -12.72 -14.45 6.65
C TYR A 121 -11.57 -13.49 6.39
N LEU A 122 -10.70 -13.80 5.43
CA LEU A 122 -9.66 -12.89 4.97
C LEU A 122 -9.66 -12.79 3.45
N GLN A 123 -9.66 -11.56 2.95
CA GLN A 123 -9.57 -11.26 1.52
C GLN A 123 -8.30 -10.47 1.22
N LEU A 124 -7.50 -10.94 0.27
CA LEU A 124 -6.25 -10.32 -0.14
C LEU A 124 -6.34 -9.92 -1.62
N PHE A 125 -6.19 -8.64 -1.92
CA PHE A 125 -6.15 -8.11 -3.29
C PHE A 125 -4.83 -7.37 -3.49
N LEU A 126 -3.92 -7.98 -4.24
CA LEU A 126 -2.59 -7.44 -4.49
C LEU A 126 -2.45 -7.12 -5.98
N ASN A 127 -2.06 -5.89 -6.29
CA ASN A 127 -1.98 -5.38 -7.66
C ASN A 127 -0.68 -4.59 -7.88
N GLN A 128 -0.34 -4.32 -9.13
CA GLN A 128 0.89 -3.62 -9.54
C GLN A 128 2.14 -4.29 -8.96
N SER A 129 2.94 -3.61 -8.13
CA SER A 129 4.18 -4.15 -7.54
C SER A 129 4.06 -4.35 -6.01
N ALA A 130 2.83 -4.44 -5.50
CA ALA A 130 2.60 -4.58 -4.06
C ALA A 130 3.17 -5.91 -3.53
N THR A 131 3.66 -5.91 -2.31
CA THR A 131 4.23 -7.10 -1.65
C THR A 131 3.50 -7.37 -0.34
N ALA A 132 3.02 -8.60 -0.15
CA ALA A 132 2.40 -9.02 1.10
C ALA A 132 3.15 -10.21 1.73
N LYS A 133 3.38 -10.14 3.04
CA LYS A 133 3.89 -11.23 3.88
C LYS A 133 2.92 -11.49 5.03
N ILE A 134 2.04 -12.46 4.85
CA ILE A 134 0.87 -12.67 5.72
C ILE A 134 1.00 -14.00 6.47
N LYS A 135 0.77 -13.96 7.78
CA LYS A 135 0.62 -15.14 8.63
C LYS A 135 -0.80 -15.16 9.19
N THR A 136 -1.56 -16.21 8.90
CA THR A 136 -2.98 -16.27 9.28
C THR A 136 -3.47 -17.69 9.56
N THR A 137 -4.45 -17.79 10.46
CA THR A 137 -5.37 -18.92 10.58
C THR A 137 -6.74 -18.40 10.14
N ALA A 138 -7.25 -18.88 9.01
CA ALA A 138 -8.47 -18.33 8.41
C ALA A 138 -9.56 -19.38 8.20
N GLY A 139 -10.81 -19.09 8.55
CA GLY A 139 -11.93 -19.94 8.14
C GLY A 139 -12.08 -19.98 6.61
N SER A 140 -12.04 -18.81 5.96
CA SER A 140 -11.99 -18.71 4.50
C SER A 140 -11.00 -17.65 4.06
N LEU A 141 -10.15 -18.03 3.11
CA LEU A 141 -9.16 -17.15 2.48
C LEU A 141 -9.51 -16.97 1.00
N TYR A 142 -9.71 -15.73 0.58
CA TYR A 142 -9.84 -15.37 -0.82
C TYR A 142 -8.68 -14.47 -1.25
N THR A 143 -7.94 -14.88 -2.26
CA THR A 143 -6.73 -14.16 -2.69
C THR A 143 -6.76 -13.87 -4.17
N VAL A 144 -6.48 -12.63 -4.55
CA VAL A 144 -6.30 -12.17 -5.93
C VAL A 144 -4.97 -11.47 -6.06
N ILE A 145 -4.13 -11.94 -6.97
CA ILE A 145 -2.78 -11.42 -7.23
C ILE A 145 -2.68 -11.12 -8.72
N LYS A 146 -2.47 -9.84 -9.04
CA LYS A 146 -2.37 -9.32 -10.41
C LYS A 146 -1.02 -8.67 -10.63
N ASP A 147 -0.69 -8.46 -11.90
CA ASP A 147 0.52 -7.78 -12.36
C ASP A 147 1.79 -8.43 -11.76
N ASP A 148 2.70 -7.62 -11.23
CA ASP A 148 3.97 -8.03 -10.61
C ASP A 148 3.86 -8.17 -9.08
N ALA A 149 2.64 -8.17 -8.53
CA ALA A 149 2.44 -8.22 -7.10
C ALA A 149 2.88 -9.59 -6.55
N SER A 150 3.40 -9.61 -5.32
CA SER A 150 3.94 -10.82 -4.71
C SER A 150 3.33 -11.12 -3.35
N LEU A 151 3.09 -12.41 -3.09
CA LEU A 151 2.55 -12.91 -1.84
C LEU A 151 3.49 -13.96 -1.25
N LYS A 152 3.85 -13.78 0.01
CA LYS A 152 4.34 -14.84 0.88
C LYS A 152 3.31 -15.06 1.98
N ILE A 153 2.81 -16.29 2.10
CA ILE A 153 1.79 -16.64 3.08
C ILE A 153 2.20 -17.88 3.88
N SER A 154 1.86 -17.90 5.17
CA SER A 154 2.04 -19.03 6.08
C SER A 154 0.84 -19.18 7.02
N GLY A 155 0.71 -20.37 7.64
CA GLY A 155 -0.39 -20.69 8.55
C GLY A 155 -1.41 -21.64 7.94
N THR A 156 -2.69 -21.45 8.24
CA THR A 156 -3.74 -22.41 7.85
C THR A 156 -5.00 -21.74 7.33
N ALA A 157 -5.75 -22.44 6.48
CA ALA A 157 -7.14 -22.10 6.20
C ALA A 157 -8.05 -23.34 6.10
N ASP A 158 -9.34 -23.21 6.43
CA ASP A 158 -10.28 -24.30 6.13
C ASP A 158 -10.57 -24.33 4.62
N GLN A 159 -10.73 -23.14 4.03
CA GLN A 159 -11.00 -22.97 2.60
C GLN A 159 -10.12 -21.87 2.03
N SER A 160 -9.50 -22.13 0.89
CA SER A 160 -8.71 -21.14 0.16
C SER A 160 -9.06 -21.13 -1.31
N THR A 161 -9.49 -19.97 -1.83
CA THR A 161 -9.61 -19.73 -3.27
C THR A 161 -8.58 -18.67 -3.67
N MET A 162 -7.71 -19.02 -4.62
CA MET A 162 -6.66 -18.13 -5.11
C MET A 162 -6.82 -17.88 -6.61
N VAL A 163 -6.70 -16.62 -7.01
CA VAL A 163 -6.57 -16.19 -8.39
C VAL A 163 -5.23 -15.48 -8.54
N ALA A 164 -4.31 -16.02 -9.33
CA ALA A 164 -3.01 -15.40 -9.55
C ALA A 164 -2.66 -15.38 -11.04
N SER A 165 -2.40 -14.19 -11.58
CA SER A 165 -1.93 -14.03 -12.97
C SER A 165 -0.59 -14.75 -13.21
N ASN A 166 0.25 -14.82 -12.18
CA ASN A 166 1.55 -15.50 -12.21
C ASN A 166 1.85 -16.20 -10.87
N MET A 167 1.74 -17.52 -10.85
CA MET A 167 2.00 -18.34 -9.65
C MET A 167 3.43 -18.26 -9.12
N LYS A 168 4.41 -17.82 -9.92
CA LYS A 168 5.81 -17.63 -9.45
C LYS A 168 5.92 -16.54 -8.39
N ASN A 169 4.95 -15.62 -8.33
CA ASN A 169 4.92 -14.55 -7.36
C ASN A 169 4.30 -14.98 -6.01
N VAL A 170 3.87 -16.24 -5.90
CA VAL A 170 3.24 -16.79 -4.68
C VAL A 170 4.20 -17.76 -3.99
N LYS A 171 4.41 -17.55 -2.69
CA LYS A 171 5.22 -18.41 -1.82
C LYS A 171 4.37 -18.91 -0.65
N LEU A 172 4.00 -20.18 -0.69
CA LEU A 172 3.16 -20.86 0.31
C LEU A 172 3.99 -21.42 1.47
N ASN A 173 4.80 -20.58 2.11
CA ASN A 173 5.72 -20.92 3.19
C ASN A 173 5.02 -21.62 4.38
N ASP A 174 4.93 -22.95 4.35
CA ASP A 174 4.20 -23.76 5.34
C ASP A 174 2.73 -23.34 5.48
N PHE A 175 2.12 -22.92 4.36
CA PHE A 175 0.68 -22.66 4.32
C PHE A 175 -0.07 -23.95 3.98
N ALA A 176 -1.01 -24.35 4.82
CA ALA A 176 -1.84 -25.53 4.62
C ALA A 176 -3.33 -25.14 4.52
N THR A 177 -4.10 -25.86 3.71
CA THR A 177 -5.54 -25.64 3.61
C THR A 177 -6.30 -26.96 3.46
N LEU A 178 -7.48 -27.07 4.07
CA LEU A 178 -8.30 -28.29 3.97
C LEU A 178 -8.98 -28.41 2.60
N LYS A 179 -9.39 -27.27 2.01
CA LYS A 179 -9.94 -27.18 0.67
C LYS A 179 -9.26 -26.06 -0.11
N SER A 180 -8.88 -26.32 -1.35
CA SER A 180 -8.18 -25.32 -2.18
C SER A 180 -8.69 -25.29 -3.61
N GLU A 181 -8.90 -24.08 -4.11
CA GLU A 181 -9.14 -23.79 -5.52
C GLU A 181 -8.11 -22.78 -6.00
N GLN A 182 -7.56 -22.98 -7.21
CA GLN A 182 -6.57 -22.09 -7.80
C GLN A 182 -6.91 -21.81 -9.25
N PHE A 183 -6.87 -20.54 -9.63
CA PHE A 183 -7.19 -20.07 -10.97
C PHE A 183 -6.12 -19.10 -11.47
N VAL A 184 -5.88 -19.08 -12.78
CA VAL A 184 -4.98 -18.10 -13.40
C VAL A 184 -5.69 -16.78 -13.74
N SER A 185 -7.02 -16.74 -13.69
CA SER A 185 -7.82 -15.53 -13.89
C SER A 185 -9.21 -15.64 -13.29
N GLU A 186 -9.81 -14.49 -12.95
CA GLU A 186 -11.20 -14.43 -12.45
C GLU A 186 -12.20 -14.89 -13.51
N LYS A 187 -11.90 -14.68 -14.80
CA LYS A 187 -12.72 -15.17 -15.91
C LYS A 187 -12.82 -16.70 -15.91
N MET A 188 -11.72 -17.40 -15.65
CA MET A 188 -11.70 -18.87 -15.56
C MET A 188 -12.45 -19.36 -14.33
N MET A 189 -12.23 -18.73 -13.17
CA MET A 189 -12.98 -19.02 -11.95
C MET A 189 -14.49 -18.90 -12.17
N ASN A 190 -14.94 -17.83 -12.81
CA ASN A 190 -16.36 -17.60 -13.07
C ASN A 190 -16.93 -18.63 -14.06
N ALA A 191 -16.18 -19.00 -15.09
CA ALA A 191 -16.59 -20.02 -16.05
C ALA A 191 -16.80 -21.40 -15.37
N GLU A 192 -15.90 -21.78 -14.47
CA GLU A 192 -15.99 -23.04 -13.73
C GLU A 192 -17.20 -23.04 -12.76
N ARG A 193 -17.41 -21.95 -12.04
CA ARG A 193 -18.59 -21.78 -11.17
C ARG A 193 -19.91 -21.89 -11.94
N ILE A 194 -19.98 -21.31 -13.15
CA ILE A 194 -21.16 -21.41 -14.01
C ILE A 194 -21.37 -22.86 -14.48
N ALA A 195 -20.28 -23.59 -14.79
CA ALA A 195 -20.36 -24.98 -15.22
C ALA A 195 -20.88 -25.90 -14.11
N LEU A 196 -20.48 -25.66 -12.85
CA LEU A 196 -20.90 -26.44 -11.68
C LEU A 196 -22.34 -26.13 -11.20
N ALA A 197 -22.90 -24.99 -11.62
CA ALA A 197 -24.25 -24.57 -11.25
C ALA A 197 -25.35 -25.12 -12.19
N LYS A 198 -24.97 -25.90 -13.22
CA LYS A 198 -25.87 -26.56 -14.17
C LYS A 198 -25.97 -28.05 -13.86
#